data_AF-A0AA38FKC5-F1
#
_entry.id   AF-A0AA38FKC5-F1
#
_cell.length_a   1.000
_cell.length_b   1.000
_cell.length_c   1.000
_cell.angle_alpha   90.00
_cell.angle_beta   90.00
_cell.angle_gamma   90.00
#
_symmetry.space_group_name_H-M   'P 1'
#
loop_
_entity.id
_entity.type
_entity.pdbx_description
1 polymer ?
#
loop_
_entity_poly.entity_id
_entity_poly.type
_entity_poly.pdbx_seq_one_letter_code
_entity_poly.pdbx_strand_id
1 'polypeptide(L)'
;KVDEIDFRRSANEEDLLGLLLLRTVLITDMDIAKENISTSWVLLPGSLAMLYGANKPVLTTLRLCPKLCFHKHCLKRFMLPRGPASKAIFMNDLNTTMRVWSIEGRAVAKNSMQTYSNDNGNGCFFGFDFVDGRGGEIRVSCFNEIAEKFYGTIENEQTYTISNGRIGKEKEKFNNLNNTLEIFLSAASIVRPLHVDDQIIPLHHFHFVPIKDIPGRPAGSFVDILGVVLVISPRSTIRRRDQTETFKRTVQVEDMSGFSVSITLWGQHSTVLGEELEEFLSIPQKPVLALKTARISSFNGTSLDTISTTKWFVNPMIPESLPLQEWIASDAFNVLAPSITNRVLGPPSALSSPATIAQVLQMGNTDKNEWATIIAKITDISLDNFYYLACPLVKNGTQCRKKVQELENGS
;
A
#
# COMPACT_ATOMS: atom_id res chain seq x y z
N LYS A 1 20.53 38.16 -42.12
CA LYS A 1 19.76 37.78 -43.32
C LYS A 1 19.85 36.27 -43.46
N VAL A 2 18.86 35.57 -42.93
CA VAL A 2 18.58 34.15 -43.20
C VAL A 2 17.06 34.03 -43.23
N ASP A 3 16.58 33.25 -44.19
CA ASP A 3 15.30 33.36 -44.87
C ASP A 3 14.06 32.97 -44.05
N GLU A 4 12.94 33.54 -44.48
CA GLU A 4 11.58 33.19 -44.11
C GLU A 4 11.27 31.76 -44.60
N ILE A 5 11.22 30.79 -43.69
CA ILE A 5 10.80 29.42 -44.01
C ILE A 5 9.29 29.31 -43.76
N ASP A 6 8.54 29.26 -44.85
CA ASP A 6 7.09 29.08 -44.89
C ASP A 6 6.75 27.58 -44.68
N PHE A 7 6.33 27.19 -43.47
CA PHE A 7 5.87 25.84 -43.17
C PHE A 7 4.33 25.75 -43.23
N ARG A 8 3.80 25.62 -44.45
CA ARG A 8 2.46 25.04 -44.69
C ARG A 8 2.61 23.58 -45.10
N ARG A 9 2.52 22.64 -44.15
CA ARG A 9 1.94 21.29 -44.32
C ARG A 9 2.06 20.46 -43.03
N SER A 10 0.89 20.01 -42.54
CA SER A 10 0.64 18.77 -41.78
C SER A 10 1.71 18.33 -40.78
N ALA A 11 1.56 18.71 -39.50
CA ALA A 11 2.30 18.13 -38.38
C ALA A 11 1.33 17.63 -37.30
N ASN A 12 1.59 16.44 -36.76
CA ASN A 12 0.79 15.74 -35.75
C ASN A 12 1.03 16.30 -34.33
N GLU A 13 0.17 15.94 -33.37
CA GLU A 13 0.13 16.48 -31.99
C GLU A 13 1.44 16.43 -31.20
N GLU A 14 2.38 15.54 -31.53
CA GLU A 14 3.67 15.44 -30.83
C GLU A 14 4.68 16.54 -31.20
N ASP A 15 4.60 17.12 -32.40
CA ASP A 15 5.55 18.15 -32.86
C ASP A 15 5.32 19.51 -32.17
N LEU A 16 4.11 19.75 -31.64
CA LEU A 16 3.74 20.98 -30.94
C LEU A 16 4.29 21.07 -29.51
N LEU A 17 4.53 19.93 -28.85
CA LEU A 17 5.12 19.90 -27.50
C LEU A 17 6.62 20.23 -27.56
N GLY A 18 7.32 19.77 -28.62
CA GLY A 18 8.73 20.12 -28.87
C GLY A 18 8.95 21.61 -29.12
N LEU A 19 8.02 22.27 -29.80
CA LEU A 19 8.07 23.72 -30.10
C LEU A 19 7.85 24.62 -28.87
N LEU A 20 7.09 24.16 -27.87
CA LEU A 20 6.88 24.88 -26.60
C LEU A 20 8.10 24.79 -25.68
N LEU A 21 8.79 23.64 -25.67
CA LEU A 21 10.04 23.47 -24.91
C LEU A 21 11.18 24.29 -25.51
N LEU A 22 11.34 24.32 -26.84
CA LEU A 22 12.41 25.07 -27.52
C LEU A 22 12.28 26.59 -27.37
N ARG A 23 11.05 27.14 -27.27
CA ARG A 23 10.85 28.59 -27.08
C ARG A 23 11.12 29.05 -25.65
N THR A 24 11.05 28.15 -24.67
CA THR A 24 11.32 28.44 -23.26
C THR A 24 12.82 28.39 -22.97
N VAL A 25 13.57 27.57 -23.69
CA VAL A 25 15.04 27.46 -23.57
C VAL A 25 15.78 28.60 -24.27
N LEU A 26 15.23 29.18 -25.35
CA LEU A 26 15.88 30.27 -26.11
C LEU A 26 15.70 31.69 -25.52
N ILE A 27 15.03 31.86 -24.37
CA ILE A 27 14.90 33.17 -23.69
C ILE A 27 15.89 33.32 -22.52
N THR A 28 16.66 32.28 -22.21
CA THR A 28 17.76 32.34 -21.23
C THR A 28 19.09 32.04 -21.90
N ASP A 29 19.58 32.96 -22.71
CA ASP A 29 20.99 32.96 -23.10
C ASP A 29 21.49 34.40 -23.26
N MET A 30 21.77 35.03 -22.12
CA MET A 30 22.73 36.13 -22.00
C MET A 30 23.43 36.04 -20.63
N ASP A 31 24.65 35.49 -20.65
CA ASP A 31 25.78 35.69 -19.75
C ASP A 31 25.52 35.77 -18.23
N ILE A 32 25.52 34.62 -17.55
CA ILE A 32 26.01 34.55 -16.16
C ILE A 32 26.95 33.34 -16.02
N ALA A 33 28.19 33.65 -15.68
CA ALA A 33 29.29 32.73 -15.48
C ALA A 33 29.05 31.74 -14.31
N LYS A 34 29.54 30.51 -14.51
CA LYS A 34 30.00 29.51 -13.53
C LYS A 34 29.66 29.78 -12.05
N GLU A 35 28.72 29.01 -11.51
CA GLU A 35 28.84 28.33 -10.21
C GLU A 35 27.66 27.37 -9.97
N ASN A 36 27.94 26.20 -9.38
CA ASN A 36 27.02 25.10 -9.11
C ASN A 36 25.89 25.51 -8.15
N ILE A 37 24.62 25.44 -8.58
CA ILE A 37 23.47 25.48 -7.68
C ILE A 37 22.44 24.42 -8.10
N SER A 38 22.18 23.48 -7.19
CA SER A 38 21.07 22.53 -7.20
C SER A 38 19.86 23.18 -6.57
N THR A 39 18.75 23.36 -7.29
CA THR A 39 17.47 23.77 -6.69
C THR A 39 16.25 23.16 -7.38
N SER A 40 15.39 22.59 -6.54
CA SER A 40 14.07 22.02 -6.83
C SER A 40 13.00 23.11 -6.98
N TRP A 41 11.98 22.88 -7.81
CA TRP A 41 10.87 23.81 -8.06
C TRP A 41 9.62 23.44 -7.26
N VAL A 42 8.94 24.42 -6.67
CA VAL A 42 7.57 24.30 -6.13
C VAL A 42 6.72 25.43 -6.73
N LEU A 43 5.63 25.07 -7.41
CA LEU A 43 4.65 26.01 -7.95
C LEU A 43 3.40 26.01 -7.05
N LEU A 44 3.04 27.18 -6.50
CA LEU A 44 1.73 27.42 -5.90
C LEU A 44 0.99 28.50 -6.70
N PRO A 45 -0.34 28.38 -6.89
CA PRO A 45 -1.10 29.34 -7.68
C PRO A 45 -1.48 30.58 -6.85
N GLY A 46 -1.06 31.75 -7.33
CA GLY A 46 -1.67 33.02 -6.97
C GLY A 46 -1.16 33.67 -5.68
N SER A 47 0.09 34.12 -5.65
CA SER A 47 0.60 35.36 -5.01
C SER A 47 2.12 35.46 -5.16
N LEU A 48 2.66 36.69 -5.20
CA LEU A 48 4.07 37.05 -5.44
C LEU A 48 5.09 36.09 -4.79
N ALA A 49 6.04 35.59 -5.59
CA ALA A 49 7.25 34.97 -5.06
C ALA A 49 8.19 36.04 -4.46
N MET A 50 8.47 35.95 -3.16
CA MET A 50 9.60 36.66 -2.53
C MET A 50 10.79 35.71 -2.45
N LEU A 51 11.92 36.09 -3.04
CA LEU A 51 13.21 35.43 -2.90
C LEU A 51 13.86 35.88 -1.58
N TYR A 52 14.15 34.94 -0.67
CA TYR A 52 15.10 35.16 0.43
C TYR A 52 16.46 34.61 0.01
N GLY A 53 17.40 35.51 -0.26
CA GLY A 53 18.81 35.20 -0.44
C GLY A 53 19.63 35.98 0.59
N ALA A 54 20.60 35.31 1.22
CA ALA A 54 21.53 35.93 2.14
C ALA A 54 22.34 37.03 1.41
N ASN A 55 22.34 38.23 2.00
CA ASN A 55 23.06 39.45 1.61
C ASN A 55 22.58 40.23 0.37
N LYS A 56 21.89 41.34 0.69
CA LYS A 56 21.48 42.54 -0.10
C LYS A 56 20.23 42.42 -1.00
N PRO A 57 19.24 43.34 -0.85
CA PRO A 57 18.05 43.35 -1.70
C PRO A 57 18.32 44.10 -3.02
N VAL A 58 18.05 43.46 -4.16
CA VAL A 58 17.96 44.13 -5.46
C VAL A 58 16.48 44.16 -5.87
N LEU A 59 15.90 45.35 -5.84
CA LEU A 59 14.51 45.60 -6.24
C LEU A 59 14.46 45.76 -7.77
N THR A 60 14.07 44.71 -8.50
CA THR A 60 13.83 44.84 -9.96
C THR A 60 12.34 44.68 -10.24
N THR A 61 11.70 45.77 -10.66
CA THR A 61 10.29 45.78 -11.06
C THR A 61 10.15 45.42 -12.54
N LEU A 62 9.59 44.24 -12.83
CA LEU A 62 9.20 43.85 -14.19
C LEU A 62 7.91 44.58 -14.57
N ARG A 63 8.01 45.61 -15.42
CA ARG A 63 6.85 46.22 -16.10
C ARG A 63 6.42 45.32 -17.26
N LEU A 64 5.22 44.75 -17.18
CA LEU A 64 4.56 44.10 -18.31
C LEU A 64 4.15 45.15 -19.37
N CYS A 65 4.58 44.90 -20.61
CA CYS A 65 4.27 45.73 -21.78
C CYS A 65 2.79 45.57 -22.20
N PRO A 66 2.00 46.65 -22.38
CA PRO A 66 0.56 46.54 -22.63
C PRO A 66 0.25 46.50 -24.13
N LYS A 67 0.76 45.51 -24.88
CA LYS A 67 0.34 45.25 -26.27
C LYS A 67 0.45 43.77 -26.63
N LEU A 68 -0.46 42.95 -26.09
CA LEU A 68 -0.85 41.68 -26.71
C LEU A 68 -2.38 41.56 -26.62
N CYS A 69 -3.06 42.04 -27.67
CA CYS A 69 -4.47 41.75 -27.92
C CYS A 69 -4.61 40.26 -28.25
N PHE A 70 -4.77 39.42 -27.24
CA PHE A 70 -5.27 38.06 -27.44
C PHE A 70 -6.73 38.15 -27.87
N HIS A 71 -6.98 37.89 -29.15
CA HIS A 71 -8.31 37.62 -29.68
C HIS A 71 -8.97 36.53 -28.83
N LYS A 72 -10.10 36.87 -28.18
CA LYS A 72 -10.93 36.00 -27.32
C LYS A 72 -11.49 34.74 -28.01
N HIS A 73 -11.08 34.43 -29.25
CA HIS A 73 -11.64 33.38 -30.08
C HIS A 73 -10.80 32.09 -30.15
N CYS A 74 -9.53 32.08 -29.71
CA CYS A 74 -8.66 30.91 -29.82
C CYS A 74 -8.61 29.99 -28.57
N LEU A 75 -9.12 30.41 -27.41
CA LEU A 75 -9.17 29.57 -26.19
C LEU A 75 -10.47 28.76 -26.04
N LYS A 76 -11.41 28.84 -27.01
CA LYS A 76 -12.70 28.15 -26.94
C LYS A 76 -12.71 26.73 -27.51
N ARG A 77 -11.59 26.21 -28.05
CA ARG A 77 -11.58 24.91 -28.77
C ARG A 77 -11.02 23.71 -28.00
N PHE A 78 -10.59 23.88 -26.75
CA PHE A 78 -10.11 22.78 -25.88
C PHE A 78 -10.83 22.69 -24.52
N MET A 79 -12.01 23.27 -24.40
CA MET A 79 -12.87 23.09 -23.23
C MET A 79 -14.09 22.30 -23.67
N LEU A 80 -14.15 21.02 -23.31
CA LEU A 80 -15.41 20.27 -23.30
C LEU A 80 -16.46 21.10 -22.52
N PRO A 81 -17.74 21.08 -22.92
CA PRO A 81 -18.74 21.92 -22.30
C PRO A 81 -18.90 21.55 -20.82
N ARG A 82 -18.38 22.40 -19.93
CA ARG A 82 -18.76 22.41 -18.51
C ARG A 82 -20.20 22.92 -18.45
N GLY A 83 -21.15 22.00 -18.58
CA GLY A 83 -22.48 22.23 -18.02
C GLY A 83 -22.37 22.55 -16.52
N PRO A 84 -23.39 23.15 -15.89
CA PRO A 84 -23.37 23.44 -14.46
C PRO A 84 -23.26 22.12 -13.70
N ALA A 85 -22.04 21.74 -13.33
CA ALA A 85 -21.80 20.58 -12.50
C ALA A 85 -22.25 20.95 -11.09
N SER A 86 -23.27 20.26 -10.59
CA SER A 86 -23.57 20.26 -9.16
C SER A 86 -22.28 19.91 -8.43
N LYS A 87 -21.93 20.66 -7.39
CA LYS A 87 -20.75 20.39 -6.56
C LYS A 87 -20.74 18.92 -6.14
N ALA A 88 -19.60 18.25 -6.28
CA ALA A 88 -19.45 16.86 -5.89
C ALA A 88 -19.69 16.70 -4.38
N ILE A 89 -20.41 15.65 -4.00
CA ILE A 89 -20.69 15.26 -2.62
C ILE A 89 -20.02 13.91 -2.32
N PHE A 90 -19.87 13.59 -1.03
CA PHE A 90 -19.32 12.30 -0.60
C PHE A 90 -20.38 11.19 -0.66
N MET A 91 -19.95 9.95 -0.80
CA MET A 91 -20.84 8.80 -0.97
C MET A 91 -21.71 8.56 0.26
N ASN A 92 -21.18 8.84 1.45
CA ASN A 92 -21.94 8.73 2.71
C ASN A 92 -23.02 9.82 2.88
N ASP A 93 -22.98 10.89 2.07
CA ASP A 93 -23.97 11.98 2.10
C ASP A 93 -25.14 11.73 1.12
N LEU A 94 -25.08 10.65 0.32
CA LEU A 94 -26.12 10.29 -0.63
C LEU A 94 -27.41 9.85 0.08
N ASN A 95 -28.55 10.18 -0.51
CA ASN A 95 -29.84 9.67 -0.08
C ASN A 95 -30.74 9.29 -1.25
N THR A 96 -31.73 8.43 -1.00
CA THR A 96 -32.63 7.87 -2.03
C THR A 96 -33.57 8.91 -2.68
N THR A 97 -33.71 10.09 -2.09
CA THR A 97 -34.60 11.17 -2.57
C THR A 97 -33.86 12.16 -3.48
N MET A 98 -32.51 12.15 -3.46
CA MET A 98 -31.69 13.02 -4.30
C MET A 98 -31.87 12.69 -5.78
N ARG A 99 -32.30 13.69 -6.55
CA ARG A 99 -32.45 13.59 -8.02
C ARG A 99 -31.28 14.18 -8.80
N VAL A 100 -30.61 15.17 -8.21
CA VAL A 100 -29.42 15.83 -8.77
C VAL A 100 -28.29 15.65 -7.79
N TRP A 101 -27.27 14.92 -8.22
CA TRP A 101 -26.09 14.62 -7.42
C TRP A 101 -24.91 14.36 -8.36
N SER A 102 -23.72 14.58 -7.82
CA SER A 102 -22.46 14.22 -8.46
C SER A 102 -21.52 13.70 -7.40
N ILE A 103 -20.82 12.60 -7.68
CA ILE A 103 -19.81 12.02 -6.80
C ILE A 103 -18.50 11.85 -7.59
N GLU A 104 -17.40 11.88 -6.87
CA GLU A 104 -16.06 11.68 -7.39
C GLU A 104 -15.41 10.54 -6.62
N GLY A 105 -14.79 9.61 -7.34
CA GLY A 105 -14.26 8.40 -6.73
C GLY A 105 -13.48 7.54 -7.70
N ARG A 106 -12.97 6.42 -7.20
CA ARG A 106 -12.20 5.41 -7.91
C ARG A 106 -13.01 4.12 -8.05
N ALA A 107 -13.00 3.53 -9.24
CA ALA A 107 -13.56 2.20 -9.44
C ALA A 107 -12.56 1.15 -8.93
N VAL A 108 -12.88 0.44 -7.86
CA VAL A 108 -11.95 -0.48 -7.18
C VAL A 108 -12.15 -1.92 -7.66
N ALA A 109 -13.39 -2.36 -7.84
CA ALA A 109 -13.69 -3.73 -8.22
C ALA A 109 -14.82 -3.78 -9.24
N LYS A 110 -14.48 -3.98 -10.52
CA LYS A 110 -15.41 -4.17 -11.64
C LYS A 110 -15.65 -5.65 -11.90
N ASN A 111 -16.91 -6.04 -11.96
CA ASN A 111 -17.32 -7.40 -12.34
C ASN A 111 -17.27 -7.60 -13.86
N SER A 112 -17.13 -8.86 -14.29
CA SER A 112 -17.34 -9.21 -15.70
C SER A 112 -18.78 -8.95 -16.11
N MET A 113 -19.00 -8.70 -17.40
CA MET A 113 -20.35 -8.58 -17.95
C MET A 113 -21.09 -9.91 -17.74
N GLN A 114 -22.23 -9.87 -17.05
CA GLN A 114 -23.08 -11.02 -16.82
C GLN A 114 -24.37 -10.90 -17.62
N THR A 115 -24.91 -12.03 -18.08
CA THR A 115 -26.22 -12.11 -18.74
C THR A 115 -27.24 -12.70 -17.78
N TYR A 116 -28.46 -12.18 -17.81
CA TYR A 116 -29.59 -12.73 -17.05
C TYR A 116 -30.76 -13.02 -17.98
N SER A 117 -31.62 -13.95 -17.56
CA SER A 117 -32.89 -14.28 -18.20
C SER A 117 -33.96 -14.31 -17.12
N ASN A 118 -35.04 -13.56 -17.30
CA ASN A 118 -36.19 -13.55 -16.42
C ASN A 118 -37.49 -13.51 -17.24
N ASP A 119 -38.64 -13.56 -16.56
CA ASP A 119 -39.95 -13.53 -17.20
C ASP A 119 -40.21 -12.28 -18.07
N ASN A 120 -39.45 -11.20 -17.81
CA ASN A 120 -39.51 -9.94 -18.56
C ASN A 120 -38.47 -9.88 -19.70
N GLY A 121 -37.71 -10.95 -19.93
CA GLY A 121 -36.78 -11.09 -21.04
C GLY A 121 -35.33 -11.36 -20.63
N ASN A 122 -34.47 -11.40 -21.63
CA ASN A 122 -33.03 -11.57 -21.47
C ASN A 122 -32.35 -10.19 -21.45
N GLY A 123 -31.31 -10.07 -20.65
CA GLY A 123 -30.54 -8.84 -20.53
C GLY A 123 -29.11 -9.08 -20.08
N CYS A 124 -28.36 -8.00 -19.95
CA CYS A 124 -27.00 -8.01 -19.44
C CYS A 124 -26.86 -7.01 -18.30
N PHE A 125 -25.90 -7.22 -17.42
CA PHE A 125 -25.56 -6.27 -16.38
C PHE A 125 -24.10 -6.38 -15.99
N PHE A 126 -23.56 -5.30 -15.46
CA PHE A 126 -22.31 -5.34 -14.70
C PHE A 126 -22.41 -4.34 -13.55
N GLY A 127 -21.63 -4.60 -12.52
CA GLY A 127 -21.50 -3.68 -11.39
C GLY A 127 -20.03 -3.45 -11.08
N PHE A 128 -19.77 -2.36 -10.37
CA PHE A 128 -18.46 -2.08 -9.82
C PHE A 128 -18.55 -1.37 -8.47
N ASP A 129 -17.50 -1.54 -7.66
CA ASP A 129 -17.33 -0.84 -6.40
C ASP A 129 -16.64 0.48 -6.63
N PHE A 130 -17.19 1.52 -6.03
CA PHE A 130 -16.74 2.89 -6.19
C PHE A 130 -16.41 3.47 -4.82
N VAL A 131 -15.24 4.10 -4.69
CA VAL A 131 -14.73 4.62 -3.41
C VAL A 131 -14.35 6.09 -3.54
N ASP A 132 -14.81 6.94 -2.61
CA ASP A 132 -14.47 8.37 -2.59
C ASP A 132 -13.18 8.68 -1.80
N GLY A 133 -12.75 9.94 -1.82
CA GLY A 133 -11.57 10.40 -1.09
C GLY A 133 -11.68 10.37 0.44
N ARG A 134 -12.86 10.08 1.00
CA ARG A 134 -13.08 9.87 2.44
C ARG A 134 -13.27 8.41 2.81
N GLY A 135 -13.13 7.50 1.85
CA GLY A 135 -13.36 6.07 2.07
C GLY A 135 -14.81 5.65 2.12
N GLY A 136 -15.75 6.51 1.71
CA GLY A 136 -17.11 6.08 1.44
C GLY A 136 -17.08 5.08 0.29
N GLU A 137 -17.72 3.92 0.47
CA GLU A 137 -17.80 2.86 -0.54
C GLU A 137 -19.25 2.74 -1.01
N ILE A 138 -19.48 2.61 -2.31
CA ILE A 138 -20.82 2.38 -2.86
C ILE A 138 -20.76 1.48 -4.09
N ARG A 139 -21.77 0.62 -4.24
CA ARG A 139 -21.91 -0.20 -5.44
C ARG A 139 -22.64 0.59 -6.53
N VAL A 140 -22.10 0.52 -7.74
CA VAL A 140 -22.69 1.09 -8.95
C VAL A 140 -23.05 -0.03 -9.92
N SER A 141 -24.32 -0.14 -10.29
CA SER A 141 -24.85 -1.17 -11.16
C SER A 141 -25.43 -0.61 -12.46
N CYS A 142 -25.12 -1.27 -13.56
CA CYS A 142 -25.53 -0.91 -14.91
C CYS A 142 -26.26 -2.08 -15.56
N PHE A 143 -27.39 -1.83 -16.23
CA PHE A 143 -28.22 -2.86 -16.87
C PHE A 143 -28.41 -2.57 -18.37
N ASN A 144 -28.44 -3.62 -19.18
CA ASN A 144 -28.79 -3.64 -20.60
C ASN A 144 -27.97 -2.63 -21.41
N GLU A 145 -28.63 -1.74 -22.16
CA GLU A 145 -27.99 -0.71 -22.98
C GLU A 145 -26.99 0.17 -22.19
N ILE A 146 -27.28 0.43 -20.90
CA ILE A 146 -26.40 1.20 -20.03
C ILE A 146 -25.16 0.40 -19.66
N ALA A 147 -25.31 -0.91 -19.47
CA ALA A 147 -24.21 -1.82 -19.24
C ALA A 147 -23.26 -1.82 -20.45
N GLU A 148 -23.77 -2.02 -21.65
CA GLU A 148 -22.99 -2.02 -22.89
C GLU A 148 -22.29 -0.68 -23.12
N LYS A 149 -22.97 0.43 -22.85
CA LYS A 149 -22.44 1.79 -23.01
C LYS A 149 -21.22 2.05 -22.12
N PHE A 150 -21.30 1.71 -20.83
CA PHE A 150 -20.27 2.10 -19.85
C PHE A 150 -19.24 1.02 -19.56
N TYR A 151 -19.46 -0.23 -19.99
CA TYR A 151 -18.54 -1.33 -19.70
C TYR A 151 -17.14 -1.08 -20.24
N GLY A 152 -16.99 -0.53 -21.45
CA GLY A 152 -15.68 -0.20 -22.00
C GLY A 152 -15.03 1.06 -21.40
N THR A 153 -15.83 1.93 -20.77
CA THR A 153 -15.33 3.19 -20.17
C THR A 153 -14.84 3.01 -18.75
N ILE A 154 -15.47 2.13 -17.98
CA ILE A 154 -15.10 1.87 -16.58
C ILE A 154 -13.96 0.87 -16.53
N GLU A 155 -12.83 1.29 -15.98
CA GLU A 155 -11.66 0.46 -15.70
C GLU A 155 -11.34 0.46 -14.21
N ASN A 156 -10.80 -0.66 -13.72
CA ASN A 156 -10.35 -0.77 -12.33
C ASN A 156 -9.20 0.21 -12.07
N GLU A 157 -9.14 0.69 -10.83
CA GLU A 157 -8.15 1.63 -10.30
C GLU A 157 -8.19 3.04 -10.91
N GLN A 158 -9.13 3.33 -11.81
CA GLN A 158 -9.30 4.64 -12.43
C GLN A 158 -10.36 5.50 -11.73
N THR A 159 -10.19 6.83 -11.80
CA THR A 159 -11.05 7.82 -11.17
C THR A 159 -12.06 8.44 -12.12
N TYR A 160 -13.28 8.63 -11.63
CA TYR A 160 -14.40 9.17 -12.40
C TYR A 160 -15.21 10.18 -11.61
N THR A 161 -15.85 11.10 -12.32
CA THR A 161 -17.00 11.84 -11.82
C THR A 161 -18.26 11.16 -12.36
N ILE A 162 -19.13 10.71 -11.46
CA ILE A 162 -20.42 10.12 -11.80
C ILE A 162 -21.52 11.11 -11.36
N SER A 163 -22.36 11.51 -12.30
CA SER A 163 -23.50 12.40 -12.02
C SER A 163 -24.80 11.79 -12.52
N ASN A 164 -25.87 12.03 -11.77
CA ASN A 164 -27.22 11.50 -12.00
C ASN A 164 -27.29 9.96 -11.97
N GLY A 165 -28.50 9.47 -11.73
CA GLY A 165 -28.80 8.05 -11.63
C GLY A 165 -29.81 7.82 -10.52
N ARG A 166 -30.31 6.60 -10.43
CA ARG A 166 -31.28 6.24 -9.40
C ARG A 166 -30.54 5.66 -8.20
N ILE A 167 -30.73 6.23 -7.03
CA ILE A 167 -30.20 5.67 -5.77
C ILE A 167 -31.30 4.78 -5.17
N GLY A 168 -30.99 3.50 -5.00
CA GLY A 168 -31.90 2.51 -4.42
C GLY A 168 -31.34 1.93 -3.13
N LYS A 169 -32.22 1.26 -2.38
CA LYS A 169 -31.77 0.36 -1.31
C LYS A 169 -31.34 -0.95 -1.93
N GLU A 170 -30.27 -1.50 -1.39
CA GLU A 170 -29.71 -2.74 -1.85
C GLU A 170 -30.55 -3.96 -1.46
N LYS A 171 -30.47 -5.02 -2.28
CA LYS A 171 -30.88 -6.36 -1.89
C LYS A 171 -29.67 -7.03 -1.23
N GLU A 172 -29.69 -7.15 0.10
CA GLU A 172 -28.60 -7.68 0.96
C GLU A 172 -27.94 -9.00 0.51
N LYS A 173 -28.55 -9.75 -0.42
CA LYS A 173 -28.07 -11.06 -0.84
C LYS A 173 -26.80 -11.05 -1.71
N PHE A 174 -26.36 -9.89 -2.23
CA PHE A 174 -25.31 -9.85 -3.27
C PHE A 174 -24.21 -8.80 -3.08
N ASN A 175 -24.11 -8.15 -1.92
CA ASN A 175 -23.07 -7.15 -1.66
C ASN A 175 -22.34 -7.39 -0.36
N ASN A 176 -21.04 -7.19 -0.43
CA ASN A 176 -20.11 -7.36 0.68
C ASN A 176 -19.66 -6.00 1.24
N LEU A 177 -20.14 -4.88 0.69
CA LEU A 177 -19.85 -3.54 1.19
C LEU A 177 -20.76 -3.20 2.38
N ASN A 178 -20.27 -2.39 3.31
CA ASN A 178 -21.01 -1.94 4.48
C ASN A 178 -22.05 -0.83 4.19
N ASN A 179 -22.33 -0.53 2.92
CA ASN A 179 -23.26 0.52 2.52
C ASN A 179 -24.62 -0.08 2.14
N THR A 180 -25.70 0.50 2.66
CA THR A 180 -27.09 0.06 2.40
C THR A 180 -27.68 0.60 1.09
N LEU A 181 -26.96 1.52 0.43
CA LEU A 181 -27.37 2.19 -0.79
C LEU A 181 -26.62 1.63 -2.01
N GLU A 182 -27.31 1.60 -3.14
CA GLU A 182 -26.77 1.21 -4.44
C GLU A 182 -27.16 2.23 -5.51
N ILE A 183 -26.22 2.58 -6.39
CA ILE A 183 -26.45 3.48 -7.51
C ILE A 183 -26.76 2.66 -8.76
N PHE A 184 -27.89 2.98 -9.40
CA PHE A 184 -28.27 2.43 -10.69
C PHE A 184 -28.07 3.50 -11.78
N LEU A 185 -27.13 3.26 -12.70
CA LEU A 185 -26.93 4.17 -13.83
C LEU A 185 -28.10 4.08 -14.80
N SER A 186 -28.42 5.21 -15.41
CA SER A 186 -29.53 5.40 -16.34
C SER A 186 -29.06 6.08 -17.62
N ALA A 187 -29.94 6.23 -18.61
CA ALA A 187 -29.62 6.98 -19.83
C ALA A 187 -29.20 8.44 -19.56
N ALA A 188 -29.70 9.04 -18.47
CA ALA A 188 -29.36 10.39 -18.04
C ALA A 188 -28.07 10.48 -17.19
N SER A 189 -27.49 9.34 -16.83
CA SER A 189 -26.25 9.29 -16.06
C SER A 189 -25.07 9.70 -16.90
N ILE A 190 -24.17 10.47 -16.30
CA ILE A 190 -22.98 11.00 -16.93
C ILE A 190 -21.78 10.49 -16.16
N VAL A 191 -20.91 9.75 -16.84
CA VAL A 191 -19.62 9.30 -16.32
C VAL A 191 -18.54 10.05 -17.08
N ARG A 192 -17.63 10.71 -16.37
CA ARG A 192 -16.47 11.39 -16.96
C ARG A 192 -15.20 10.92 -16.27
N PRO A 193 -14.12 10.61 -17.01
CA PRO A 193 -12.81 10.42 -16.42
C PRO A 193 -12.41 11.67 -15.62
N LEU A 194 -11.93 11.44 -14.41
CA LEU A 194 -11.46 12.48 -13.52
C LEU A 194 -9.96 12.27 -13.32
N HIS A 195 -9.15 13.27 -13.65
CA HIS A 195 -7.70 13.21 -13.43
C HIS A 195 -7.39 13.93 -12.13
N VAL A 196 -7.18 13.16 -11.07
CA VAL A 196 -6.97 13.66 -9.71
C VAL A 196 -5.81 12.87 -9.11
N ASP A 197 -4.98 13.56 -8.32
CA ASP A 197 -3.86 12.95 -7.62
C ASP A 197 -4.35 11.83 -6.68
N ASP A 198 -3.62 10.73 -6.60
CA ASP A 198 -3.87 9.61 -5.68
C ASP A 198 -3.94 10.07 -4.21
N GLN A 199 -3.35 11.23 -3.88
CA GLN A 199 -3.48 11.83 -2.55
C GLN A 199 -4.91 12.30 -2.21
N ILE A 200 -5.73 12.64 -3.21
CA ILE A 200 -7.10 13.14 -3.00
C ILE A 200 -8.11 11.99 -3.00
N ILE A 201 -7.92 10.99 -3.87
CA ILE A 201 -8.72 9.77 -3.91
C ILE A 201 -7.75 8.58 -3.87
N PRO A 202 -7.49 7.99 -2.69
CA PRO A 202 -6.51 6.93 -2.54
C PRO A 202 -6.78 5.71 -3.43
N LEU A 203 -5.71 5.10 -3.95
CA LEU A 203 -5.76 3.81 -4.65
C LEU A 203 -6.32 2.70 -3.75
N HIS A 204 -6.07 2.81 -2.45
CA HIS A 204 -6.51 1.86 -1.44
C HIS A 204 -7.06 2.58 -0.22
N HIS A 205 -8.29 2.24 0.15
CA HIS A 205 -8.88 2.62 1.42
C HIS A 205 -8.59 1.54 2.47
N PHE A 206 -8.24 1.93 3.69
CA PHE A 206 -7.89 1.01 4.78
C PHE A 206 -8.91 1.09 5.90
N HIS A 207 -9.28 -0.07 6.45
CA HIS A 207 -10.07 -0.14 7.68
C HIS A 207 -9.20 -0.63 8.82
N PHE A 208 -8.29 0.24 9.29
CA PHE A 208 -7.29 -0.13 10.27
C PHE A 208 -7.90 -0.58 11.60
N VAL A 209 -7.43 -1.72 12.08
CA VAL A 209 -7.78 -2.28 13.39
C VAL A 209 -6.57 -2.10 14.31
N PRO A 210 -6.74 -1.46 15.49
CA PRO A 210 -5.67 -1.38 16.48
C PRO A 210 -5.20 -2.77 16.89
N ILE A 211 -3.89 -2.96 17.06
CA ILE A 211 -3.29 -4.27 17.35
C ILE A 211 -3.89 -4.89 18.60
N LYS A 212 -4.12 -4.10 19.65
CA LYS A 212 -4.77 -4.55 20.89
C LYS A 212 -6.14 -5.21 20.70
N ASP A 213 -6.87 -4.89 19.64
CA ASP A 213 -8.25 -5.32 19.41
C ASP A 213 -8.32 -6.58 18.51
N ILE A 214 -7.20 -6.99 17.90
CA ILE A 214 -7.12 -8.18 17.02
C ILE A 214 -7.48 -9.48 17.77
N PRO A 215 -7.04 -9.73 19.02
CA PRO A 215 -7.38 -10.97 19.74
C PRO A 215 -8.88 -11.19 19.94
N GLY A 216 -9.70 -10.13 19.91
CA GLY A 216 -11.17 -10.22 20.02
C GLY A 216 -11.87 -10.65 18.72
N ARG A 217 -11.14 -10.80 17.61
CA ARG A 217 -11.71 -11.12 16.30
C ARG A 217 -11.59 -12.61 15.97
N PRO A 218 -12.51 -13.17 15.16
CA PRO A 218 -12.46 -14.58 14.79
C PRO A 218 -11.19 -14.95 14.02
N ALA A 219 -10.56 -16.08 14.36
CA ALA A 219 -9.46 -16.63 13.59
C ALA A 219 -9.91 -16.94 12.15
N GLY A 220 -9.03 -16.68 11.18
CA GLY A 220 -9.31 -16.80 9.75
C GLY A 220 -9.98 -15.58 9.12
N SER A 221 -10.46 -14.61 9.93
CA SER A 221 -10.93 -13.32 9.40
C SER A 221 -9.76 -12.44 8.93
N PHE A 222 -10.08 -11.34 8.24
CA PHE A 222 -9.10 -10.43 7.68
C PHE A 222 -9.14 -9.07 8.38
N VAL A 223 -7.98 -8.45 8.50
CA VAL A 223 -7.81 -7.11 9.08
C VAL A 223 -6.84 -6.28 8.25
N ASP A 224 -7.05 -4.97 8.25
CA ASP A 224 -6.07 -4.00 7.80
C ASP A 224 -5.34 -3.47 9.05
N ILE A 225 -4.02 -3.35 9.00
CA ILE A 225 -3.22 -2.82 10.13
C ILE A 225 -2.24 -1.76 9.66
N LEU A 226 -1.93 -0.84 10.56
CA LEU A 226 -0.91 0.19 10.38
C LEU A 226 -0.02 0.19 11.61
N GLY A 227 1.29 0.08 11.42
CA GLY A 227 2.21 0.08 12.54
C GLY A 227 3.66 0.17 12.12
N VAL A 228 4.52 0.35 13.11
CA VAL A 228 5.98 0.48 12.97
C VAL A 228 6.61 -0.90 12.96
N VAL A 229 7.46 -1.15 11.98
CA VAL A 229 8.23 -2.40 11.93
C VAL A 229 9.39 -2.33 12.90
N LEU A 230 9.43 -3.26 13.86
CA LEU A 230 10.47 -3.32 14.87
C LEU A 230 11.65 -4.17 14.41
N VAL A 231 11.35 -5.39 13.95
CA VAL A 231 12.31 -6.46 13.64
C VAL A 231 11.74 -7.33 12.53
N ILE A 232 12.62 -7.82 11.65
CA ILE A 232 12.33 -8.88 10.69
C ILE A 232 13.27 -10.06 10.91
N SER A 233 12.75 -11.28 10.82
CA SER A 233 13.55 -12.49 10.89
C SER A 233 14.28 -12.74 9.56
N PRO A 234 15.43 -13.41 9.58
CA PRO A 234 16.05 -13.91 8.36
C PRO A 234 15.10 -14.80 7.56
N ARG A 235 15.30 -14.86 6.24
CA ARG A 235 14.54 -15.74 5.35
C ARG A 235 14.80 -17.20 5.71
N SER A 236 13.73 -17.95 5.92
CA SER A 236 13.75 -19.40 6.14
C SER A 236 13.00 -20.11 5.01
N THR A 237 13.44 -21.33 4.69
CA THR A 237 12.73 -22.20 3.73
C THR A 237 11.97 -23.26 4.51
N ILE A 238 10.68 -23.41 4.22
CA ILE A 238 9.81 -24.41 4.81
C ILE A 238 9.32 -25.34 3.72
N ARG A 239 9.45 -26.65 3.95
CA ARG A 239 8.78 -27.67 3.14
C ARG A 239 7.34 -27.83 3.61
N ARG A 240 6.40 -27.63 2.70
CA ARG A 240 4.98 -27.88 2.91
C ARG A 240 4.69 -29.38 2.88
N ARG A 241 3.50 -29.75 3.34
CA ARG A 241 3.01 -31.14 3.38
C ARG A 241 2.90 -31.77 1.98
N ASP A 242 2.72 -30.95 0.94
CA ASP A 242 2.70 -31.33 -0.47
C ASP A 242 4.10 -31.46 -1.10
N GLN A 243 5.16 -31.43 -0.27
CA GLN A 243 6.57 -31.46 -0.66
C GLN A 243 7.06 -30.22 -1.44
N THR A 244 6.24 -29.18 -1.60
CA THR A 244 6.69 -27.91 -2.17
C THR A 244 7.47 -27.10 -1.14
N GLU A 245 8.49 -26.37 -1.59
CA GLU A 245 9.25 -25.44 -0.75
C GLU A 245 8.64 -24.04 -0.84
N THR A 246 8.53 -23.37 0.30
CA THR A 246 8.14 -21.95 0.37
C THR A 246 9.10 -21.18 1.25
N PHE A 247 9.27 -19.91 0.94
CA PHE A 247 9.99 -19.00 1.82
C PHE A 247 9.05 -18.44 2.88
N LYS A 248 9.62 -18.19 4.06
CA LYS A 248 8.97 -17.58 5.22
C LYS A 248 9.91 -16.57 5.86
N ARG A 249 9.36 -15.40 6.17
CA ARG A 249 9.92 -14.44 7.13
C ARG A 249 8.86 -14.09 8.17
N THR A 250 9.27 -13.68 9.36
CA THR A 250 8.38 -13.14 10.38
C THR A 250 8.79 -11.71 10.69
N VAL A 251 7.82 -10.80 10.66
CA VAL A 251 7.97 -9.37 10.96
C VAL A 251 7.26 -9.08 12.27
N GLN A 252 7.87 -8.30 13.16
CA GLN A 252 7.18 -7.75 14.33
C GLN A 252 6.79 -6.30 14.07
N VAL A 253 5.51 -6.01 14.29
CA VAL A 253 4.92 -4.68 14.08
C VAL A 253 4.27 -4.22 15.37
N GLU A 254 4.44 -2.94 15.69
CA GLU A 254 3.85 -2.28 16.86
C GLU A 254 3.05 -1.05 16.42
N ASP A 255 1.96 -0.74 17.11
CA ASP A 255 1.15 0.45 16.86
C ASP A 255 1.07 1.33 18.12
N MET A 256 0.41 2.48 17.98
CA MET A 256 0.21 3.42 19.10
C MET A 256 -0.65 2.86 20.24
N SER A 257 -1.22 1.66 20.12
CA SER A 257 -1.89 1.00 21.23
C SER A 257 -0.91 0.43 22.26
N GLY A 258 0.40 0.42 21.95
CA GLY A 258 1.46 -0.13 22.79
C GLY A 258 1.47 -1.65 22.79
N PHE A 259 0.94 -2.28 21.74
CA PHE A 259 0.97 -3.73 21.56
C PHE A 259 1.67 -4.08 20.25
N SER A 260 2.41 -5.20 20.27
CA SER A 260 3.07 -5.73 19.08
C SER A 260 2.45 -7.04 18.59
N VAL A 261 2.43 -7.25 17.28
CA VAL A 261 1.96 -8.49 16.63
C VAL A 261 3.02 -9.03 15.68
N SER A 262 3.13 -10.35 15.61
CA SER A 262 3.97 -11.02 14.61
C SER A 262 3.17 -11.31 13.34
N ILE A 263 3.73 -10.90 12.20
CA ILE A 263 3.20 -11.12 10.86
C ILE A 263 4.10 -12.13 10.16
N THR A 264 3.53 -13.23 9.68
CA THR A 264 4.26 -14.17 8.83
C THR A 264 4.09 -13.80 7.37
N LEU A 265 5.21 -13.49 6.72
CA LEU A 265 5.29 -13.27 5.28
C LEU A 265 5.56 -14.61 4.59
N TRP A 266 4.80 -14.89 3.53
CA TRP A 266 4.89 -16.15 2.77
C TRP A 266 5.27 -15.91 1.31
N GLY A 267 6.08 -16.81 0.74
CA GLY A 267 6.35 -16.83 -0.70
C GLY A 267 6.91 -15.50 -1.21
N GLN A 268 6.26 -14.89 -2.21
CA GLN A 268 6.68 -13.62 -2.81
C GLN A 268 6.67 -12.45 -1.81
N HIS A 269 5.73 -12.42 -0.86
CA HIS A 269 5.73 -11.40 0.21
C HIS A 269 6.99 -11.52 1.09
N SER A 270 7.47 -12.74 1.32
CA SER A 270 8.68 -12.94 2.13
C SER A 270 9.97 -12.56 1.40
N THR A 271 9.95 -12.48 0.07
CA THR A 271 11.08 -12.00 -0.73
C THR A 271 10.97 -10.50 -0.93
N VAL A 272 9.92 -10.00 -1.59
CA VAL A 272 9.82 -8.59 -2.02
C VAL A 272 9.68 -7.66 -0.81
N LEU A 273 8.55 -7.75 -0.08
CA LEU A 273 8.35 -6.94 1.14
C LEU A 273 9.40 -7.28 2.20
N GLY A 274 9.77 -8.56 2.31
CA GLY A 274 10.76 -9.01 3.28
C GLY A 274 12.15 -8.38 3.10
N GLU A 275 12.63 -8.25 1.87
CA GLU A 275 13.92 -7.62 1.56
C GLU A 275 13.85 -6.10 1.72
N GLU A 276 12.76 -5.47 1.26
CA GLU A 276 12.51 -4.04 1.43
C GLU A 276 12.53 -3.61 2.92
N LEU A 277 11.84 -4.37 3.78
CA LEU A 277 11.85 -4.10 5.23
C LEU A 277 13.22 -4.34 5.87
N GLU A 278 13.96 -5.34 5.42
CA GLU A 278 15.31 -5.64 5.92
C GLU A 278 16.28 -4.49 5.56
N GLU A 279 16.16 -3.90 4.38
CA GLU A 279 16.93 -2.73 3.97
C GLU A 279 16.65 -1.51 4.85
N PHE A 280 15.39 -1.18 5.10
CA PHE A 280 15.03 -0.07 6.00
C PHE A 280 15.53 -0.29 7.43
N LEU A 281 15.55 -1.53 7.92
CA LEU A 281 16.03 -1.86 9.26
C LEU A 281 17.57 -1.97 9.35
N SER A 282 18.27 -2.02 8.22
CA SER A 282 19.75 -2.03 8.19
C SER A 282 20.35 -0.68 8.57
N ILE A 283 19.57 0.39 8.42
CA ILE A 283 19.84 1.73 8.91
C ILE A 283 18.99 1.98 10.18
N PRO A 284 19.31 2.98 11.03
CA PRO A 284 18.56 3.27 12.25
C PRO A 284 17.21 3.95 11.95
N GLN A 285 16.48 3.47 10.94
CA GLN A 285 15.15 3.91 10.54
C GLN A 285 14.15 2.81 10.88
N LYS A 286 13.00 3.21 11.41
CA LYS A 286 11.87 2.32 11.70
C LYS A 286 10.76 2.61 10.69
N PRO A 287 10.56 1.74 9.67
CA PRO A 287 9.56 2.03 8.65
C PRO A 287 8.15 1.80 9.18
N VAL A 288 7.19 2.60 8.71
CA VAL A 288 5.76 2.39 8.93
C VAL A 288 5.25 1.45 7.86
N LEU A 289 4.54 0.38 8.24
CA LEU A 289 3.95 -0.60 7.35
C LEU A 289 2.42 -0.51 7.44
N ALA A 290 1.77 -0.22 6.31
CA ALA A 290 0.35 -0.49 6.14
C ALA A 290 0.19 -1.85 5.46
N LEU A 291 -0.59 -2.74 6.06
CA LEU A 291 -0.91 -4.05 5.51
C LEU A 291 -2.42 -4.16 5.31
N LYS A 292 -2.85 -4.41 4.07
CA LYS A 292 -4.26 -4.59 3.71
C LYS A 292 -4.59 -6.08 3.57
N THR A 293 -5.66 -6.52 4.20
CA THR A 293 -6.16 -7.91 4.13
C THR A 293 -5.14 -8.92 4.67
N ALA A 294 -4.67 -8.69 5.89
CA ALA A 294 -3.89 -9.66 6.65
C ALA A 294 -4.83 -10.66 7.32
N ARG A 295 -4.51 -11.96 7.26
CA ARG A 295 -5.36 -13.01 7.84
C ARG A 295 -4.99 -13.24 9.30
N ILE A 296 -5.98 -13.24 10.19
CA ILE A 296 -5.78 -13.59 11.60
C ILE A 296 -5.52 -15.09 11.73
N SER A 297 -4.44 -15.43 12.43
CA SER A 297 -4.05 -16.79 12.77
C SER A 297 -4.00 -16.95 14.29
N SER A 298 -4.57 -18.05 14.79
CA SER A 298 -4.53 -18.42 16.21
C SER A 298 -3.31 -19.28 16.57
N PHE A 299 -2.33 -19.36 15.65
CA PHE A 299 -1.10 -20.11 15.89
C PHE A 299 -0.23 -19.38 16.93
N ASN A 300 0.00 -20.02 18.08
CA ASN A 300 0.78 -19.48 19.21
C ASN A 300 0.29 -18.11 19.69
N GLY A 301 -0.98 -18.02 20.08
CA GLY A 301 -1.63 -16.75 20.42
C GLY A 301 -2.26 -16.11 19.19
N THR A 302 -2.30 -14.78 19.13
CA THR A 302 -2.85 -14.07 17.95
C THR A 302 -1.70 -13.56 17.09
N SER A 303 -1.65 -14.02 15.84
CA SER A 303 -0.68 -13.59 14.83
C SER A 303 -1.37 -13.28 13.51
N LEU A 304 -0.65 -12.69 12.56
CA LEU A 304 -1.15 -12.39 11.22
C LEU A 304 -0.37 -13.16 10.16
N ASP A 305 -1.04 -13.58 9.10
CA ASP A 305 -0.43 -14.18 7.91
C ASP A 305 -0.73 -13.32 6.67
N THR A 306 0.27 -13.16 5.80
CA THR A 306 0.02 -12.67 4.44
C THR A 306 -0.62 -13.77 3.58
N ILE A 307 -1.58 -13.39 2.76
CA ILE A 307 -2.14 -14.22 1.69
C ILE A 307 -1.84 -13.60 0.32
N SER A 308 -2.15 -14.31 -0.76
CA SER A 308 -1.87 -13.84 -2.13
C SER A 308 -2.50 -12.48 -2.45
N THR A 309 -3.63 -12.15 -1.85
CA THR A 309 -4.34 -10.86 -2.04
C THR A 309 -3.91 -9.76 -1.06
N THR A 310 -3.03 -10.07 -0.10
CA THR A 310 -2.52 -9.07 0.84
C THR A 310 -1.70 -8.03 0.09
N LYS A 311 -2.09 -6.76 0.22
CA LYS A 311 -1.33 -5.60 -0.30
C LYS A 311 -0.56 -4.96 0.84
N TRP A 312 0.62 -4.41 0.55
CA TRP A 312 1.47 -3.74 1.54
C TRP A 312 1.98 -2.40 1.02
N PHE A 313 2.21 -1.48 1.93
CA PHE A 313 2.76 -0.15 1.64
C PHE A 313 3.75 0.21 2.74
N VAL A 314 5.00 0.46 2.35
CA VAL A 314 6.06 0.89 3.25
C VAL A 314 6.14 2.41 3.22
N ASN A 315 6.13 3.03 4.39
CA ASN A 315 6.04 4.48 4.60
C ASN A 315 4.94 5.14 3.75
N PRO A 316 3.68 4.68 3.86
CA PRO A 316 2.58 5.27 3.10
C PRO A 316 2.39 6.74 3.47
N MET A 317 2.11 7.59 2.48
CA MET A 317 1.80 9.01 2.68
C MET A 317 0.29 9.19 2.93
N ILE A 318 -0.19 8.67 4.07
CA ILE A 318 -1.60 8.73 4.47
C ILE A 318 -1.77 9.52 5.79
N PRO A 319 -2.91 10.18 6.03
CA PRO A 319 -3.12 10.94 7.26
C PRO A 319 -2.90 10.11 8.54
N GLU A 320 -3.27 8.84 8.51
CA GLU A 320 -3.15 7.90 9.64
C GLU A 320 -1.71 7.55 10.00
N SER A 321 -0.74 7.73 9.09
CA SER A 321 0.68 7.47 9.38
C SER A 321 1.36 8.63 10.09
N LEU A 322 0.82 9.85 10.04
CA LEU A 322 1.43 11.02 10.67
C LEU A 322 1.54 10.87 12.20
N PRO A 323 0.48 10.46 12.94
CA PRO A 323 0.59 10.24 14.39
C PRO A 323 1.61 9.15 14.75
N LEU A 324 1.76 8.13 13.92
CA LEU A 324 2.78 7.08 14.11
C LEU A 324 4.19 7.63 13.95
N GLN A 325 4.43 8.49 12.95
CA GLN A 325 5.74 9.12 12.76
C GLN A 325 6.11 10.03 13.94
N GLU A 326 5.16 10.81 14.43
CA GLU A 326 5.34 11.64 15.63
C GLU A 326 5.61 10.77 16.88
N TRP A 327 4.90 9.65 17.01
CA TRP A 327 5.10 8.71 18.11
C TRP A 327 6.49 8.05 18.06
N ILE A 328 6.97 7.62 16.89
CA ILE A 328 8.34 7.09 16.71
C ILE A 328 9.40 8.12 17.14
N ALA A 329 9.17 9.41 16.86
CA ALA A 329 10.08 10.48 17.23
C ALA A 329 10.03 10.86 18.72
N SER A 330 9.04 10.34 19.46
CA SER A 330 8.85 10.61 20.89
C SER A 330 9.55 9.58 21.78
N ASP A 331 9.87 9.96 23.02
CA ASP A 331 10.46 9.05 24.02
C ASP A 331 9.54 7.87 24.39
N ALA A 332 8.23 7.96 24.09
CA ALA A 332 7.25 6.92 24.40
C ALA A 332 7.43 5.63 23.58
N PHE A 333 8.07 5.70 22.41
CA PHE A 333 8.31 4.55 21.54
C PHE A 333 9.36 3.58 22.10
N ASN A 334 10.25 4.04 22.98
CA ASN A 334 11.32 3.20 23.54
C ASN A 334 10.87 2.31 24.72
N VAL A 335 9.57 2.32 25.06
CA VAL A 335 9.00 1.47 26.11
C VAL A 335 8.65 0.12 25.49
N LEU A 336 9.16 -0.99 26.05
CA LEU A 336 8.88 -2.34 25.56
C LEU A 336 7.38 -2.64 25.53
N ALA A 337 6.79 -2.77 24.34
CA ALA A 337 5.39 -3.15 24.16
C ALA A 337 5.15 -4.65 24.39
N PRO A 338 4.10 -5.03 25.16
CA PRO A 338 3.63 -6.41 25.21
C PRO A 338 3.21 -6.91 23.81
N SER A 339 3.58 -8.15 23.48
CA SER A 339 3.16 -8.79 22.22
C SER A 339 1.88 -9.60 22.41
N ILE A 340 0.92 -9.46 21.49
CA ILE A 340 -0.28 -10.31 21.43
C ILE A 340 0.00 -11.70 20.82
N THR A 341 1.16 -11.86 20.18
CA THR A 341 1.64 -13.16 19.73
C THR A 341 2.43 -13.81 20.86
N ASN A 342 2.01 -15.01 21.29
CA ASN A 342 2.81 -15.78 22.25
C ASN A 342 4.08 -16.26 21.53
N ARG A 343 5.22 -15.74 22.01
CA ARG A 343 6.57 -15.93 21.46
C ARG A 343 6.87 -17.40 21.09
N VAL A 344 6.82 -17.70 19.80
CA VAL A 344 7.56 -18.83 19.20
C VAL A 344 8.20 -18.34 17.90
N LEU A 345 9.11 -17.38 18.03
CA LEU A 345 10.23 -17.33 17.11
C LEU A 345 11.24 -18.34 17.66
N GLY A 346 11.68 -19.28 16.82
CA GLY A 346 12.72 -20.23 17.17
C GLY A 346 13.97 -19.52 17.74
N PRO A 347 14.82 -20.24 18.48
CA PRO A 347 15.81 -19.60 19.34
C PRO A 347 16.97 -18.97 18.54
N PRO A 348 17.71 -17.97 19.11
CA PRO A 348 17.49 -17.31 20.41
C PRO A 348 17.57 -15.76 20.43
N SER A 349 17.07 -15.22 21.54
CA SER A 349 17.45 -13.94 22.19
C SER A 349 16.58 -12.71 21.95
N ALA A 350 15.56 -12.51 22.81
CA ALA A 350 15.40 -11.30 23.66
C ALA A 350 13.98 -11.22 24.27
N LEU A 351 13.88 -11.58 25.56
CA LEU A 351 12.83 -11.24 26.54
C LEU A 351 11.52 -12.06 26.61
N SER A 352 11.61 -13.38 26.75
CA SER A 352 10.85 -14.01 27.85
C SER A 352 11.66 -13.78 29.14
N SER A 353 11.02 -13.53 30.27
CA SER A 353 11.73 -13.55 31.56
C SER A 353 12.53 -14.86 31.68
N PRO A 354 13.82 -14.82 32.08
CA PRO A 354 14.60 -16.02 32.22
C PRO A 354 13.95 -16.97 33.23
N ALA A 355 13.71 -18.22 32.83
CA ALA A 355 13.28 -19.24 33.76
C ALA A 355 14.45 -19.60 34.69
N THR A 356 14.14 -19.91 35.95
CA THR A 356 15.11 -20.51 36.86
C THR A 356 15.24 -22.00 36.56
N ILE A 357 16.40 -22.59 36.90
CA ILE A 357 16.64 -24.03 36.74
C ILE A 357 15.55 -24.85 37.46
N ALA A 358 15.07 -24.39 38.62
CA ALA A 358 13.98 -25.03 39.36
C ALA A 358 12.65 -25.10 38.58
N GLN A 359 12.30 -24.04 37.84
CA GLN A 359 11.10 -24.02 37.00
C GLN A 359 11.24 -24.96 35.80
N VAL A 360 12.44 -25.06 35.22
CA VAL A 360 12.73 -26.00 34.12
C VAL A 360 12.59 -27.45 34.55
N LEU A 361 13.03 -27.79 35.76
CA LEU A 361 12.88 -29.15 36.29
C LEU A 361 11.41 -29.55 36.52
N GLN A 362 10.50 -28.60 36.68
CA GLN A 362 9.06 -28.87 36.84
C GLN A 362 8.32 -29.09 35.51
N MET A 363 8.90 -28.65 34.39
CA MET A 363 8.33 -28.77 33.04
C MET A 363 8.47 -30.18 32.43
N GLY A 364 9.37 -31.02 32.95
CA GLY A 364 9.82 -32.28 32.34
C GLY A 364 8.85 -33.48 32.41
N ASN A 365 7.53 -33.28 32.48
CA ASN A 365 6.55 -34.36 32.67
C ASN A 365 5.49 -34.48 31.55
N THR A 366 5.75 -33.94 30.36
CA THR A 366 4.81 -34.00 29.23
C THR A 366 5.46 -34.65 28.00
N ASP A 367 4.69 -35.41 27.21
CA ASP A 367 5.11 -35.98 25.91
C ASP A 367 5.28 -34.89 24.82
N LYS A 368 5.36 -33.61 25.20
CA LYS A 368 5.47 -32.46 24.29
C LYS A 368 6.82 -31.78 24.49
N ASN A 369 7.42 -31.33 23.39
CA ASN A 369 8.65 -30.56 23.45
C ASN A 369 8.36 -29.15 24.00
N GLU A 370 9.04 -28.79 25.08
CA GLU A 370 8.98 -27.46 25.71
C GLU A 370 10.33 -26.74 25.56
N TRP A 371 10.30 -25.41 25.39
CA TRP A 371 11.50 -24.57 25.24
C TRP A 371 11.57 -23.52 26.34
N ALA A 372 12.77 -23.29 26.89
CA ALA A 372 13.01 -22.28 27.92
C ALA A 372 14.33 -21.53 27.67
N THR A 373 14.39 -20.27 28.09
CA THR A 373 15.63 -19.47 28.15
C THR A 373 16.04 -19.33 29.60
N ILE A 374 17.29 -19.67 29.92
CA ILE A 374 17.86 -19.55 31.26
C ILE A 374 19.09 -18.64 31.24
N ILE A 375 19.33 -17.91 32.33
CA ILE A 375 20.62 -17.26 32.60
C ILE A 375 21.34 -18.15 33.62
N ALA A 376 22.47 -18.74 33.22
CA ALA A 376 23.23 -19.67 34.05
C ALA A 376 24.73 -19.49 33.86
N LYS A 377 25.51 -19.92 34.85
CA LYS A 377 26.97 -19.99 34.79
C LYS A 377 27.38 -21.43 34.50
N ILE A 378 28.23 -21.64 33.50
CA ILE A 378 28.83 -22.96 33.22
C ILE A 378 29.83 -23.25 34.34
N THR A 379 29.61 -24.34 35.08
CA THR A 379 30.48 -24.76 36.19
C THR A 379 31.52 -25.78 35.75
N ASP A 380 31.12 -26.69 34.85
CA ASP A 380 31.94 -27.80 34.38
C ASP A 380 31.51 -28.17 32.95
N ILE A 381 32.44 -28.67 32.14
CA ILE A 381 32.17 -29.18 30.80
C ILE A 381 32.78 -30.58 30.72
N SER A 382 31.94 -31.60 30.55
CA SER A 382 32.42 -32.95 30.30
C SER A 382 33.18 -32.99 28.97
N LEU A 383 34.46 -33.36 29.05
CA LEU A 383 35.34 -33.53 27.89
C LEU A 383 35.25 -34.94 27.29
N ASP A 384 34.37 -35.79 27.83
CA ASP A 384 34.13 -37.12 27.29
C ASP A 384 33.11 -37.03 26.15
N ASN A 385 33.47 -37.50 24.96
CA ASN A 385 32.59 -37.52 23.78
C ASN A 385 32.04 -36.13 23.34
N PHE A 386 32.72 -35.03 23.67
CA PHE A 386 32.27 -33.67 23.31
C PHE A 386 32.26 -33.39 21.79
N TYR A 387 32.92 -34.24 21.01
CA TYR A 387 32.93 -34.20 19.55
C TYR A 387 32.82 -35.61 18.97
N TYR A 388 32.49 -35.69 17.69
CA TYR A 388 32.48 -36.93 16.93
C TYR A 388 33.02 -36.68 15.52
N LEU A 389 33.65 -37.70 14.94
CA LEU A 389 34.05 -37.66 13.53
C LEU A 389 32.79 -37.67 12.67
N ALA A 390 32.61 -36.65 11.83
CA ALA A 390 31.46 -36.52 10.94
C ALA A 390 31.84 -36.86 9.50
N CYS A 391 30.85 -37.30 8.72
CA CYS A 391 31.03 -37.60 7.30
C CYS A 391 31.46 -36.35 6.51
N PRO A 392 32.59 -36.38 5.76
CA PRO A 392 33.08 -35.21 5.05
C PRO A 392 32.31 -34.91 3.75
N LEU A 393 31.42 -35.81 3.30
CA LEU A 393 30.75 -35.71 2.01
C LEU A 393 29.62 -34.68 2.01
N VAL A 394 29.50 -33.94 0.90
CA VAL A 394 28.34 -33.09 0.59
C VAL A 394 27.37 -33.90 -0.26
N LYS A 395 26.12 -34.08 0.21
CA LYS A 395 25.04 -34.71 -0.57
C LYS A 395 24.00 -33.65 -0.92
N ASN A 396 23.68 -33.50 -2.21
CA ASN A 396 22.70 -32.55 -2.72
C ASN A 396 22.90 -31.12 -2.19
N GLY A 397 24.15 -30.63 -2.22
CA GLY A 397 24.50 -29.29 -1.73
C GLY A 397 24.48 -29.10 -0.20
N THR A 398 24.25 -30.16 0.58
CA THR A 398 24.21 -30.09 2.06
C THR A 398 25.30 -30.97 2.67
N GLN A 399 26.04 -30.44 3.65
CA GLN A 399 27.07 -31.17 4.38
C GLN A 399 26.46 -32.34 5.16
N CYS A 400 26.95 -33.57 4.95
CA CYS A 400 26.53 -34.74 5.73
C CYS A 400 27.02 -34.61 7.18
N ARG A 401 26.15 -34.85 8.17
CA ARG A 401 26.49 -34.78 9.61
C ARG A 401 26.43 -36.14 10.32
N LYS A 402 26.44 -37.24 9.56
CA LYS A 402 26.42 -38.59 10.16
C LYS A 402 27.76 -38.88 10.84
N LYS A 403 27.72 -39.46 12.04
CA LYS A 403 28.91 -39.97 12.73
C LYS A 403 29.56 -41.08 11.91
N VAL A 404 30.88 -41.01 11.76
CA VAL A 404 31.69 -42.05 11.13
C VAL A 404 32.45 -42.83 12.19
N GLN A 405 32.79 -44.07 11.86
CA GLN A 405 33.62 -44.96 12.66
C GLN A 405 34.78 -45.42 11.77
N GLU A 406 35.98 -45.49 12.33
CA GLU A 406 37.11 -46.12 11.65
C GLU A 406 36.85 -47.62 11.55
N LEU A 407 37.00 -48.18 10.36
CA LEU A 407 37.03 -49.61 10.13
C LEU A 407 38.52 -50.02 10.15
N GLU A 408 38.90 -51.04 10.93
CA GLU A 408 40.28 -51.54 11.06
C GLU A 408 40.84 -52.22 9.78
N ASN A 409 40.29 -51.92 8.60
CA ASN A 409 40.80 -52.43 7.34
C ASN A 409 41.44 -51.28 6.57
N GLY A 410 42.71 -51.03 6.89
CA GLY A 410 43.55 -50.13 6.11
C GLY A 410 43.63 -50.59 4.65
N SER A 411 43.24 -49.69 3.74
CA SER A 411 43.60 -49.71 2.32
C SER A 411 43.67 -48.27 1.84
#